data_AF-A0A0C3CSN1-F1
#
_entry.id   AF-A0A0C3CSN1-F1
#
_cell.length_a   1.000
_cell.length_b   1.000
_cell.length_c   1.000
_cell.angle_alpha   90.00
_cell.angle_beta   90.00
_cell.angle_gamma   90.00
#
_symmetry.space_group_name_H-M   'P 1'
#
loop_
_entity.id
_entity.type
_entity.pdbx_description
1 polymer ?
#
loop_
_entity_poly.entity_id
_entity_poly.type
_entity_poly.pdbx_seq_one_letter_code
_entity_poly.pdbx_strand_id
1 'polypeptide(L)'
;FARSSSGYSNDTLGLKYLEHFNYYTQSKSVGKYRMLIFDGHGSHLTQEFLDFCWQHHIRPFQLPAHTTHLLQPLDVGVFQSLKHN
;
A
#
# COMPACT_ATOMS: atom_id res chain seq x y z
N PHE A 1 -15.24 -6.67 -18.03
CA PHE A 1 -14.83 -5.50 -17.24
C PHE A 1 -15.95 -5.18 -16.25
N ALA A 2 -15.83 -5.65 -15.00
CA ALA A 2 -16.80 -5.37 -13.94
C ALA A 2 -16.31 -4.14 -13.15
N ARG A 3 -17.06 -3.04 -13.22
CA ARG A 3 -16.85 -1.86 -12.37
C ARG A 3 -17.66 -2.08 -11.09
N SER A 4 -17.00 -2.50 -10.01
CA SER A 4 -17.63 -2.52 -8.68
C SER A 4 -17.82 -1.09 -8.20
N SER A 5 -18.90 -0.85 -7.45
CA SER A 5 -19.22 0.39 -6.74
C SER A 5 -18.06 0.78 -5.81
N SER A 6 -17.17 1.63 -6.31
CA SER A 6 -15.72 1.65 -6.06
C SER A 6 -15.24 2.29 -4.74
N GLY A 7 -16.12 2.49 -3.76
CA GLY A 7 -15.74 3.04 -2.45
C GLY A 7 -15.52 1.94 -1.42
N TYR A 8 -16.59 1.20 -1.11
CA TYR A 8 -16.63 0.26 0.02
C TYR A 8 -15.69 -0.94 -0.11
N SER A 9 -15.54 -1.45 -1.33
CA SER A 9 -14.65 -2.59 -1.60
C SER A 9 -13.17 -2.22 -1.49
N ASN A 10 -12.81 -0.97 -1.83
CA ASN A 10 -11.42 -0.52 -1.78
C ASN A 10 -10.98 -0.27 -0.34
N ASP A 11 -11.85 0.29 0.50
CA ASP A 11 -11.56 0.57 1.90
C ASP A 11 -11.36 -0.72 2.71
N THR A 12 -12.26 -1.69 2.52
CA THR A 12 -12.16 -3.01 3.17
C THR A 12 -10.90 -3.76 2.72
N LEU A 13 -10.53 -3.63 1.44
CA LEU A 13 -9.33 -4.27 0.90
C LEU A 13 -8.05 -3.61 1.43
N GLY A 14 -8.03 -2.29 1.56
CA GLY A 14 -6.91 -1.54 2.12
C GLY A 14 -6.62 -1.89 3.58
N LEU A 15 -7.65 -2.02 4.40
CA LEU A 15 -7.50 -2.46 5.80
C LEU A 15 -6.99 -3.89 5.93
N LYS A 16 -7.56 -4.84 5.16
CA LYS A 16 -7.06 -6.23 5.14
C LYS A 16 -5.61 -6.32 4.70
N TYR A 17 -5.22 -5.50 3.72
CA TYR A 17 -3.83 -5.41 3.30
C TYR A 17 -2.94 -4.87 4.41
N LEU A 18 -3.37 -3.85 5.15
CA LEU A 18 -2.64 -3.32 6.31
C LEU A 18 -2.45 -4.35 7.43
N GLU A 19 -3.48 -5.12 7.75
CA GLU A 19 -3.39 -6.20 8.75
C GLU A 19 -2.35 -7.24 8.33
N HIS A 20 -2.42 -7.67 7.07
CA HIS A 20 -1.46 -8.61 6.48
C HIS A 20 -0.04 -8.05 6.50
N PHE A 21 0.14 -6.81 6.01
CA PHE A 21 1.42 -6.12 6.03
C PHE A 21 1.97 -6.04 7.45
N ASN A 22 1.14 -5.67 8.42
CA ASN A 22 1.55 -5.59 9.81
C ASN A 22 2.04 -6.93 10.35
N TYR A 23 1.25 -7.99 10.15
CA TYR A 23 1.56 -9.35 10.62
C TYR A 23 2.93 -9.84 10.14
N TYR A 24 3.25 -9.64 8.85
CA TYR A 24 4.50 -10.15 8.27
C TYR A 24 5.72 -9.25 8.46
N THR A 25 5.53 -7.97 8.79
CA THR A 25 6.63 -7.00 8.90
C THR A 25 6.94 -6.56 10.32
N GLN A 26 6.03 -6.75 11.28
CA GLN A 26 6.22 -6.31 12.66
C GLN A 26 7.47 -6.91 13.30
N SER A 27 7.71 -8.21 13.11
CA SER A 27 8.90 -8.90 13.64
C SER A 27 10.20 -8.54 12.94
N LYS A 28 10.12 -7.90 11.76
CA LYS A 28 11.25 -7.49 10.92
C LYS A 28 11.57 -6.00 11.05
N SER A 29 10.88 -5.29 11.94
CA SER A 29 11.05 -3.84 12.11
C SER A 29 12.42 -3.53 12.70
N VAL A 30 13.19 -2.70 11.99
CA VAL A 30 14.41 -2.10 12.54
C VAL A 30 14.03 -0.73 13.09
N GLY A 31 13.83 -0.66 14.42
CA GLY A 31 13.41 0.55 15.12
C GLY A 31 11.89 0.67 15.31
N LYS A 32 11.45 1.85 15.75
CA LYS A 32 10.09 2.09 16.24
C LYS A 32 9.02 2.23 15.15
N TYR A 33 9.39 2.70 13.97
CA TYR A 33 8.43 3.02 12.90
C TYR A 33 8.70 2.22 11.63
N ARG A 34 7.63 1.85 10.92
CA ARG A 34 7.67 1.25 9.58
C ARG A 34 7.00 2.20 8.58
N MET A 35 7.50 2.26 7.36
CA MET A 35 6.89 3.05 6.29
C MET A 35 6.12 2.13 5.35
N LEU A 36 4.89 2.52 5.00
CA LEU A 36 4.08 1.86 3.98
C LEU A 36 3.98 2.81 2.79
N ILE A 37 4.52 2.41 1.63
CA ILE A 37 4.43 3.19 0.39
C ILE A 37 3.42 2.50 -0.53
N PHE A 38 2.46 3.26 -1.07
CA PHE A 38 1.44 2.71 -1.97
C PHE A 38 1.08 3.71 -3.09
N ASP A 39 0.74 3.17 -4.27
CA ASP A 39 0.27 3.99 -5.39
C ASP A 39 -1.18 4.42 -5.11
N GLY A 40 -1.40 5.72 -5.15
CA GLY A 40 -2.60 6.40 -4.66
C GLY A 40 -3.82 6.28 -5.56
N HIS A 41 -3.85 5.35 -6.51
CA HIS A 41 -4.99 5.23 -7.42
C HIS A 41 -6.12 4.42 -6.77
N GLY A 42 -6.91 5.09 -5.92
CA GLY A 42 -8.23 4.61 -5.50
C GLY A 42 -8.35 4.01 -4.09
N SER A 43 -7.34 4.13 -3.24
CA SER A 43 -7.49 3.87 -1.79
C SER A 43 -7.85 5.18 -1.11
N HIS A 44 -9.14 5.36 -0.78
CA HIS A 44 -9.54 6.43 0.13
C HIS A 44 -8.86 6.12 1.47
N LEU A 45 -7.93 6.98 1.91
CA LEU A 45 -7.31 6.94 3.23
C LEU A 45 -8.40 7.18 4.28
N THR A 46 -9.21 6.16 4.56
CA THR A 46 -10.28 6.24 5.56
C THR A 46 -9.68 6.50 6.93
N GLN A 47 -10.47 7.09 7.83
CA GLN A 47 -10.03 7.32 9.20
C GLN A 47 -9.58 6.01 9.86
N GLU A 48 -10.27 4.90 9.62
CA GLU A 48 -9.92 3.58 10.14
C GLU A 48 -8.53 3.10 9.65
N PHE A 49 -8.21 3.34 8.38
CA PHE A 49 -6.91 3.01 7.80
C PHE A 49 -5.79 3.81 8.48
N LEU A 50 -6.03 5.09 8.70
CA LEU A 50 -5.11 5.97 9.39
C LEU A 50 -4.97 5.53 10.85
N ASP A 51 -6.06 5.32 11.58
CA ASP A 51 -6.01 4.93 12.99
C ASP A 51 -5.22 3.62 13.20
N PHE A 52 -5.42 2.62 12.34
CA PHE A 52 -4.64 1.40 12.34
C PHE A 52 -3.15 1.67 12.12
N CYS A 53 -2.81 2.50 11.13
CA CYS A 53 -1.42 2.86 10.86
C CYS A 53 -0.75 3.50 12.09
N TRP A 54 -1.42 4.44 12.76
CA TRP A 54 -0.86 5.11 13.93
C TRP A 54 -0.68 4.14 15.11
N GLN A 55 -1.67 3.29 15.39
CA GLN A 55 -1.60 2.29 16.47
C GLN A 55 -0.44 1.32 16.28
N HIS A 56 -0.14 0.95 15.03
CA HIS A 56 0.92 0.00 14.70
C HIS A 56 2.26 0.65 14.35
N HIS A 57 2.41 1.96 14.59
CA HIS A 57 3.61 2.74 14.24
C HIS A 57 4.00 2.65 12.76
N ILE A 58 3.00 2.58 11.90
CA ILE A 58 3.13 2.58 10.44
C ILE A 58 2.92 4.01 9.94
N ARG A 59 3.81 4.49 9.08
CA ARG A 59 3.71 5.77 8.39
C ARG A 59 3.25 5.52 6.95
N PRO A 60 1.98 5.80 6.62
CA PRO A 60 1.49 5.66 5.25
C PRO A 60 2.04 6.81 4.38
N PHE A 61 2.54 6.47 3.20
CA PHE A 61 3.02 7.40 2.19
C PHE A 61 2.36 7.07 0.85
N GLN A 62 1.43 7.93 0.45
CA GLN A 62 0.73 7.82 -0.82
C GLN A 62 1.57 8.48 -1.91
N LEU A 63 1.85 7.74 -2.99
CA LEU A 63 2.53 8.29 -4.14
C LEU A 63 1.56 9.21 -4.91
N PRO A 64 2.02 10.38 -5.39
CA PRO A 64 1.16 11.29 -6.15
C PRO A 64 0.58 10.59 -7.38
N ALA A 65 -0.70 10.82 -7.68
CA ALA A 65 -1.28 10.40 -8.96
C ALA A 65 -0.44 11.00 -10.10
N HIS A 66 -0.18 10.21 -11.14
CA HIS A 66 0.75 10.48 -12.26
C HIS A 66 2.24 10.22 -12.00
N THR A 67 2.64 9.83 -10.79
CA THR A 67 4.01 9.31 -10.58
C THR A 67 4.15 7.86 -11.03
N THR A 68 3.06 7.16 -11.37
CA THR A 68 3.09 5.79 -11.93
C THR A 68 4.02 5.72 -13.16
N HIS A 69 4.04 6.72 -14.05
CA HIS A 69 4.95 6.77 -15.20
C HIS A 69 6.43 6.99 -14.82
N LEU A 70 6.70 7.65 -13.69
CA LEU A 70 8.05 7.88 -13.14
C LEU A 70 8.49 6.83 -12.14
N LEU A 71 7.56 6.01 -11.63
CA LEU A 71 7.77 4.87 -10.72
C LEU A 71 7.71 3.53 -11.47
N GLN A 72 7.42 3.56 -12.77
CA GLN A 72 7.77 2.48 -13.68
C GLN A 72 9.27 2.11 -13.70
N PRO A 73 10.26 2.81 -13.12
CA PRO A 73 11.59 2.24 -12.90
C PRO A 73 11.60 1.10 -11.88
N LEU A 74 10.64 1.02 -10.94
CA LEU A 74 10.49 -0.15 -10.07
C LEU A 74 9.86 -1.32 -10.85
N ASP A 75 8.91 -1.05 -11.74
CA ASP A 75 8.29 -2.05 -12.63
C ASP A 75 9.24 -2.51 -13.76
N VAL A 76 10.08 -1.60 -14.25
CA VAL A 76 11.08 -1.83 -15.32
C VAL A 76 12.39 -2.38 -14.75
N GLY A 77 12.77 -2.03 -13.52
CA GLY A 77 14.03 -2.47 -12.90
C GLY A 77 13.88 -3.66 -11.95
N VAL A 78 12.88 -3.67 -11.06
CA VAL A 78 12.72 -4.71 -10.02
C VAL A 78 11.80 -5.83 -10.48
N PHE A 79 10.74 -5.52 -11.23
CA PHE A 79 9.77 -6.52 -11.69
C PHE A 79 10.04 -7.11 -13.09
N GLN A 80 11.01 -6.59 -13.85
CA GLN A 80 11.38 -7.21 -15.14
C GLN A 80 12.00 -8.60 -14.99
N SER A 81 12.80 -8.82 -13.94
CA SER A 81 13.42 -10.12 -13.64
C SER A 81 12.39 -11.19 -13.27
N LEU A 82 11.21 -10.78 -12.78
CA LEU A 82 10.10 -11.66 -12.39
C LEU A 82 9.14 -11.99 -13.54
N LYS A 83 9.21 -11.28 -14.67
CA LYS A 83 8.38 -11.53 -15.87
C LYS A 83 9.02 -12.52 -16.86
N HIS A 84 10.27 -12.93 -16.65
CA HIS A 84 11.03 -13.83 -17.54
C HIS A 84 11.31 -15.23 -16.94
N ASN A 85 10.41 -15.77 -16.12
CA ASN A 85 10.37 -17.21 -15.85
C ASN A 85 9.04 -17.81 -16.31
#